data_AF-A0A9P1MJS7-F1
#
_entry.id   AF-A0A9P1MJS7-F1
#
_cell.length_a   1.000
_cell.length_b   1.000
_cell.length_c   1.000
_cell.angle_alpha   90.00
_cell.angle_beta   90.00
_cell.angle_gamma   90.00
#
_symmetry.space_group_name_H-M   'P 1'
#
loop_
_entity.id
_entity.type
_entity.pdbx_description
1 polymer ?
#
loop_
_entity_poly.entity_id
_entity_poly.type
_entity_poly.pdbx_seq_one_letter_code
_entity_poly.pdbx_strand_id
1 'polypeptide(L)'
;MQYRGLAFQIGGDKSLDEHITLPNILRKFNPKVFGYSNGIGSANVWEISRLNQGIPGAESGDLPSQARTLVSLMKQHSEVNLHQDWKLVNIFIGANDVCGWCNTNGTGMHSKETFKQNLVNTLNILRDGLPRTIVSLTGMFDMTMLRKIDKGLEFCDELHVFECSCEKNKNFPDSLMRSACQGFMSVEQDIQESGMFDTTDDFTFVVQPFLNLIHEPPRKPDGTIDLTWFAPDCFHFSQLGHANVAKHLWNSIIMPVGFKPPSVNLSDSTIPLYCPSKMCPYFPTTKNTNQQCTKVENPIIN
;
A
#
# COMPACT_ATOMS: atom_id res chain seq x y z
N MET A 1 17.79 8.00 3.65
CA MET A 1 18.11 7.22 2.43
C MET A 1 16.84 6.50 1.98
N GLN A 2 16.57 6.37 0.68
CA GLN A 2 15.31 5.79 0.17
C GLN A 2 15.57 4.43 -0.49
N TYR A 3 15.35 3.34 0.24
CA TYR A 3 15.59 1.95 -0.21
C TYR A 3 14.47 1.44 -1.12
N ARG A 4 14.29 2.08 -2.28
CA ARG A 4 13.18 1.78 -3.21
C ARG A 4 13.16 0.34 -3.69
N GLY A 5 14.34 -0.27 -3.82
CA GLY A 5 14.47 -1.67 -4.23
C GLY A 5 13.95 -2.70 -3.23
N LEU A 6 13.69 -2.30 -1.98
CA LEU A 6 13.14 -3.16 -0.93
C LEU A 6 11.64 -2.91 -0.64
N ALA A 7 11.03 -1.90 -1.28
CA ALA A 7 9.65 -1.51 -1.01
C ALA A 7 8.64 -2.62 -1.36
N PHE A 8 7.75 -2.94 -0.43
CA PHE A 8 6.83 -4.09 -0.52
C PHE A 8 5.99 -4.16 -1.82
N GLN A 9 5.55 -3.01 -2.35
CA GLN A 9 4.68 -2.94 -3.53
C GLN A 9 5.41 -3.02 -4.88
N ILE A 10 6.69 -2.62 -4.94
CA ILE A 10 7.35 -2.35 -6.23
C ILE A 10 8.88 -2.51 -6.22
N GLY A 11 9.50 -2.94 -5.11
CA GLY A 11 10.94 -3.19 -5.05
C GLY A 11 11.35 -4.49 -5.76
N GLY A 12 12.54 -4.51 -6.37
CA GLY A 12 13.05 -5.68 -7.11
C GLY A 12 14.51 -6.04 -6.87
N ASP A 13 15.15 -5.53 -5.80
CA ASP A 13 16.59 -5.71 -5.51
C ASP A 13 17.06 -7.16 -5.39
N LYS A 14 16.13 -8.05 -5.07
CA LYS A 14 16.39 -9.42 -4.63
C LYS A 14 15.49 -10.40 -5.35
N SER A 15 15.82 -11.68 -5.28
CA SER A 15 14.90 -12.75 -5.68
C SER A 15 13.78 -12.92 -4.64
N LEU A 16 12.72 -13.67 -5.00
CA LEU A 16 11.65 -14.02 -4.06
C LEU A 16 12.17 -14.78 -2.84
N ASP A 17 13.21 -15.58 -3.04
CA ASP A 17 13.75 -16.48 -2.00
C ASP A 17 14.59 -15.70 -0.97
N GLU A 18 15.01 -14.47 -1.30
CA GLU A 18 15.79 -13.58 -0.44
C GLU A 18 14.97 -12.44 0.18
N HIS A 19 14.01 -11.87 -0.55
CA HIS A 19 13.17 -10.77 -0.07
C HIS A 19 11.83 -10.77 -0.79
N ILE A 20 10.75 -10.70 -0.02
CA ILE A 20 9.41 -10.77 -0.58
C ILE A 20 8.94 -9.35 -0.93
N THR A 21 8.64 -9.15 -2.20
CA THR A 21 7.97 -7.96 -2.71
C THR A 21 6.98 -8.42 -3.77
N LEU A 22 6.00 -7.57 -4.09
CA LEU A 22 5.02 -7.91 -5.12
C LEU A 22 5.67 -8.21 -6.50
N PRO A 23 6.65 -7.43 -7.01
CA PRO A 23 7.36 -7.81 -8.24
C PRO A 23 8.12 -9.13 -8.14
N ASN A 24 8.71 -9.45 -6.99
CA ASN A 24 9.45 -10.70 -6.81
C ASN A 24 8.53 -11.93 -6.90
N ILE A 25 7.30 -11.81 -6.40
CA ILE A 25 6.28 -12.83 -6.54
C ILE A 25 5.82 -12.92 -8.01
N LEU A 26 5.46 -11.79 -8.61
CA LEU A 26 5.00 -11.72 -10.00
C LEU A 26 6.01 -12.31 -11.00
N ARG A 27 7.31 -12.12 -10.75
CA ARG A 27 8.38 -12.67 -11.61
C ARG A 27 8.42 -14.20 -11.66
N LYS A 28 7.86 -14.91 -10.67
CA LYS A 28 7.70 -16.37 -10.74
C LYS A 28 6.64 -16.79 -11.78
N PHE A 29 5.64 -15.94 -12.04
CA PHE A 29 4.59 -16.19 -13.02
C PHE A 29 4.90 -15.57 -14.39
N ASN A 30 5.57 -14.42 -14.40
CA ASN A 30 5.97 -13.71 -15.60
C ASN A 30 7.36 -13.09 -15.43
N PRO A 31 8.43 -13.68 -15.99
CA PRO A 31 9.79 -13.15 -15.85
C PRO A 31 10.00 -11.80 -16.55
N LYS A 32 9.05 -11.35 -17.39
CA LYS A 32 9.12 -10.08 -18.13
C LYS A 32 8.48 -8.90 -17.40
N VAL A 33 8.10 -9.05 -16.13
CA VAL A 33 7.60 -7.93 -15.31
C VAL A 33 8.60 -6.77 -15.37
N PHE A 34 8.11 -5.57 -15.64
CA PHE A 34 8.89 -4.35 -15.80
C PHE A 34 8.37 -3.26 -14.85
N GLY A 35 9.21 -2.28 -14.53
CA GLY A 35 8.82 -1.07 -13.79
C GLY A 35 9.11 -1.09 -12.29
N TYR A 36 9.61 -2.20 -11.75
CA TYR A 36 10.04 -2.29 -10.35
C TYR A 36 11.29 -1.44 -10.09
N SER A 37 11.36 -0.83 -8.90
CA SER A 37 12.50 -0.03 -8.47
C SER A 37 13.65 -0.89 -7.96
N ASN A 38 14.87 -0.37 -8.02
CA ASN A 38 16.10 -1.00 -7.54
C ASN A 38 16.96 0.00 -6.77
N GLY A 39 17.76 -0.48 -5.82
CA GLY A 39 18.75 0.28 -5.08
C GLY A 39 18.18 1.35 -4.17
N ILE A 40 19.05 2.32 -3.88
CA ILE A 40 18.81 3.41 -2.94
C ILE A 40 18.88 4.73 -3.71
N GLY A 41 17.79 5.49 -3.74
CA GLY A 41 17.79 6.79 -4.40
C GLY A 41 16.42 7.45 -4.50
N SER A 42 16.40 8.66 -5.06
CA SER A 42 15.21 9.50 -5.19
C SER A 42 14.32 9.11 -6.37
N ALA A 43 13.05 9.54 -6.35
CA ALA A 43 12.07 9.20 -7.39
C ALA A 43 12.42 9.73 -8.79
N ASN A 44 13.26 10.76 -8.87
CA ASN A 44 13.70 11.38 -10.12
C ASN A 44 14.93 10.69 -10.77
N VAL A 45 15.45 9.62 -10.17
CA VAL A 45 16.57 8.84 -10.76
C VAL A 45 16.00 7.60 -11.43
N TRP A 46 15.78 7.66 -12.74
CA TRP A 46 15.09 6.62 -13.51
C TRP A 46 15.69 5.22 -13.31
N GLU A 47 17.01 5.10 -13.28
CA GLU A 47 17.73 3.83 -13.13
C GLU A 47 17.37 3.11 -11.81
N ILE A 48 16.99 3.89 -10.80
CA ILE A 48 16.64 3.45 -9.44
C ILE A 48 15.13 3.36 -9.28
N SER A 49 14.41 4.46 -9.51
CA SER A 49 12.98 4.56 -9.21
C SER A 49 12.12 3.83 -10.23
N ARG A 50 12.52 3.79 -11.50
CA ARG A 50 11.70 3.27 -12.61
C ARG A 50 10.28 3.87 -12.54
N LEU A 51 9.26 3.05 -12.30
CA LEU A 51 7.87 3.49 -12.20
C LEU A 51 7.41 3.76 -10.76
N ASN A 52 8.29 3.65 -9.76
CA ASN A 52 8.00 3.97 -8.36
C ASN A 52 8.02 5.48 -8.12
N GLN A 53 6.82 6.08 -8.05
CA GLN A 53 6.61 7.51 -7.79
C GLN A 53 6.35 7.86 -6.31
N GLY A 54 6.58 6.93 -5.37
CA GLY A 54 6.43 7.23 -3.95
C GLY A 54 7.44 8.27 -3.48
N ILE A 55 6.98 9.30 -2.76
CA ILE A 55 7.80 10.39 -2.21
C ILE A 55 7.64 10.40 -0.68
N PRO A 56 8.74 10.45 0.10
CA PRO A 56 8.65 10.62 1.55
C PRO A 56 7.85 11.87 1.92
N GLY A 57 6.97 11.77 2.92
CA GLY A 57 6.12 12.88 3.36
C GLY A 57 4.95 13.21 2.43
N ALA A 58 4.73 12.46 1.34
CA ALA A 58 3.60 12.71 0.46
C ALA A 58 2.26 12.47 1.17
N GLU A 59 1.28 13.32 0.83
CA GLU A 59 -0.11 13.25 1.28
C GLU A 59 -1.05 12.97 0.11
N SER A 60 -2.34 12.78 0.38
CA SER A 60 -3.33 12.54 -0.68
C SER A 60 -3.33 13.63 -1.75
N GLY A 61 -3.03 14.89 -1.38
CA GLY A 61 -2.94 16.03 -2.29
C GLY A 61 -1.86 15.89 -3.37
N ASP A 62 -0.84 15.06 -3.14
CA ASP A 62 0.26 14.83 -4.09
C ASP A 62 -0.07 13.75 -5.13
N LEU A 63 -1.03 12.87 -4.84
CA LEU A 63 -1.38 11.73 -5.69
C LEU A 63 -1.71 12.14 -7.14
N PRO A 64 -2.49 13.21 -7.42
CA PRO A 64 -2.77 13.59 -8.80
C PRO A 64 -1.50 13.96 -9.59
N SER A 65 -0.52 14.60 -8.95
CA SER A 65 0.76 14.94 -9.58
C SER A 65 1.58 13.68 -9.85
N GLN A 66 1.69 12.79 -8.85
CA GLN A 66 2.40 11.51 -8.99
C GLN A 66 1.79 10.65 -10.11
N ALA A 67 0.46 10.61 -10.24
CA ALA A 67 -0.22 9.88 -11.31
C ALA A 67 0.08 10.47 -12.70
N ARG A 68 0.12 11.80 -12.85
CA ARG A 68 0.52 12.45 -14.12
C ARG A 68 1.95 12.10 -14.50
N THR A 69 2.87 12.14 -13.53
CA THR A 69 4.27 11.77 -13.74
C THR A 69 4.38 10.30 -14.15
N LEU A 70 3.67 9.38 -13.49
CA LEU A 70 3.63 7.96 -13.83
C LEU A 70 3.14 7.73 -15.27
N VAL A 71 2.03 8.39 -15.66
CA VAL A 71 1.49 8.34 -17.03
C VAL A 71 2.53 8.85 -18.04
N SER A 72 3.21 9.95 -17.71
CA SER A 72 4.23 10.53 -18.56
C SER A 72 5.41 9.58 -18.75
N LEU A 73 5.90 8.96 -17.68
CA LEU A 73 7.00 8.00 -17.74
C LEU A 73 6.63 6.78 -18.59
N MET A 74 5.45 6.19 -18.38
CA MET A 74 4.99 5.06 -19.19
C MET A 74 4.82 5.39 -20.68
N LYS A 75 4.57 6.66 -21.02
CA LYS A 75 4.51 7.14 -22.42
C LYS A 75 5.89 7.38 -23.04
N GLN A 76 6.87 7.77 -22.24
CA GLN A 76 8.21 8.15 -22.70
C GLN A 76 9.17 6.97 -22.84
N HIS A 77 8.96 5.90 -22.07
CA HIS A 77 9.85 4.73 -22.06
C HIS A 77 9.33 3.61 -22.97
N SER A 78 10.09 3.32 -24.02
CA SER A 78 9.76 2.35 -25.07
C SER A 78 9.60 0.90 -24.59
N GLU A 79 10.14 0.57 -23.42
CA GLU A 79 10.01 -0.72 -22.77
C GLU A 79 8.58 -1.02 -22.31
N VAL A 80 7.75 0.02 -22.17
CA VAL A 80 6.33 -0.10 -21.81
C VAL A 80 5.48 -0.01 -23.08
N ASN A 81 4.79 -1.10 -23.41
CA ASN A 81 3.73 -1.03 -24.41
C ASN A 81 2.45 -0.52 -23.74
N LEU A 82 2.23 0.79 -23.82
CA LEU A 82 1.12 1.45 -23.13
C LEU A 82 -0.24 0.81 -23.45
N HIS A 83 -0.49 0.37 -24.68
CA HIS A 83 -1.79 -0.16 -25.09
C HIS A 83 -1.95 -1.67 -24.92
N GLN A 84 -0.84 -2.43 -24.89
CA GLN A 84 -0.92 -3.89 -24.85
C GLN A 84 -0.60 -4.48 -23.47
N ASP A 85 0.29 -3.86 -22.70
CA ASP A 85 0.67 -4.40 -21.40
C ASP A 85 -0.43 -4.17 -20.37
N TRP A 86 -0.70 -5.14 -19.50
CA TRP A 86 -1.45 -4.91 -18.28
C TRP A 86 -0.58 -4.20 -17.24
N LYS A 87 -1.13 -3.19 -16.56
CA LYS A 87 -0.46 -2.47 -15.47
C LYS A 87 -1.14 -2.77 -14.14
N LEU A 88 -0.32 -3.06 -13.13
CA LEU A 88 -0.76 -3.09 -11.73
C LEU A 88 -0.18 -1.85 -11.04
N VAL A 89 -1.01 -0.85 -10.79
CA VAL A 89 -0.61 0.39 -10.12
C VAL A 89 -0.94 0.27 -8.64
N ASN A 90 0.06 0.37 -7.77
CA ASN A 90 -0.12 0.27 -6.33
C ASN A 90 -0.16 1.65 -5.69
N ILE A 91 -1.11 1.87 -4.77
CA ILE A 91 -1.24 3.10 -3.97
C ILE A 91 -1.16 2.72 -2.48
N PHE A 92 -0.40 3.49 -1.69
CA PHE A 92 -0.36 3.42 -0.23
C PHE A 92 -0.13 4.84 0.31
N ILE A 93 -1.14 5.43 0.93
CA ILE A 93 -1.21 6.86 1.26
C ILE A 93 -2.15 7.07 2.47
N GLY A 94 -2.12 8.26 3.08
CA GLY A 94 -3.04 8.64 4.18
C GLY A 94 -2.38 8.80 5.55
N ALA A 95 -1.25 8.14 5.81
CA ALA A 95 -0.54 8.28 7.09
C ALA A 95 -0.10 9.74 7.35
N ASN A 96 0.51 10.38 6.34
CA ASN A 96 0.91 11.79 6.45
C ASN A 96 -0.30 12.74 6.52
N ASP A 97 -1.41 12.41 5.85
CA ASP A 97 -2.66 13.17 5.98
C ASP A 97 -3.16 13.15 7.44
N VAL A 98 -3.02 12.02 8.15
CA VAL A 98 -3.32 11.94 9.60
C VAL A 98 -2.31 12.74 10.43
N CYS A 99 -1.03 12.74 10.06
CA CYS A 99 0.02 13.51 10.72
C CYS A 99 -0.18 15.03 10.64
N GLY A 100 -0.95 15.53 9.67
CA GLY A 100 -1.38 16.93 9.57
C GLY A 100 -2.82 17.21 10.07
N TRP A 101 -3.62 16.18 10.31
CA TRP A 101 -5.07 16.28 10.56
C TRP A 101 -5.44 17.21 11.73
N CYS A 102 -4.73 17.12 12.84
CA CYS A 102 -4.98 17.93 14.04
C CYS A 102 -4.69 19.43 13.85
N ASN A 103 -3.93 19.80 12.81
CA ASN A 103 -3.67 21.21 12.49
C ASN A 103 -4.88 21.86 11.80
N THR A 104 -5.72 21.05 11.14
CA THR A 104 -6.93 21.53 10.46
C THR A 104 -8.22 21.02 11.09
N ASN A 105 -8.14 20.23 12.17
CA ASN A 105 -9.26 19.55 12.81
C ASN A 105 -10.13 18.77 11.81
N GLY A 106 -9.50 18.10 10.84
CA GLY A 106 -10.19 17.34 9.81
C GLY A 106 -10.97 18.17 8.81
N THR A 107 -10.64 19.45 8.67
CA THR A 107 -11.18 20.34 7.63
C THR A 107 -10.11 20.64 6.58
N GLY A 108 -10.51 21.28 5.48
CA GLY A 108 -9.58 21.68 4.42
C GLY A 108 -8.81 20.48 3.86
N MET A 109 -7.50 20.64 3.69
CA MET A 109 -6.65 19.66 2.99
C MET A 109 -6.61 18.26 3.63
N HIS A 110 -6.79 18.13 4.94
CA HIS A 110 -6.82 16.85 5.65
C HIS A 110 -8.24 16.36 5.98
N SER A 111 -9.27 16.93 5.36
CA SER A 111 -10.64 16.41 5.47
C SER A 111 -10.81 15.11 4.69
N LYS A 112 -11.75 14.26 5.14
CA LYS A 112 -12.10 13.03 4.41
C LYS A 112 -12.67 13.34 3.02
N GLU A 113 -13.36 14.47 2.87
CA GLU A 113 -13.91 14.94 1.59
C GLU A 113 -12.79 15.31 0.61
N THR A 114 -11.76 16.03 1.08
CA THR A 114 -10.59 16.36 0.25
C THR A 114 -9.77 15.11 -0.08
N PHE A 115 -9.56 14.21 0.88
CA PHE A 115 -8.92 12.90 0.61
C PHE A 115 -9.67 12.13 -0.50
N LYS A 116 -11.01 12.05 -0.41
CA LYS A 116 -11.87 11.44 -1.44
C LYS A 116 -11.67 12.10 -2.79
N GLN A 117 -11.71 13.43 -2.85
CA GLN A 117 -11.56 14.18 -4.09
C GLN A 117 -10.19 13.95 -4.73
N ASN A 118 -9.12 13.96 -3.93
CA ASN A 118 -7.76 13.71 -4.40
C ASN A 118 -7.62 12.29 -4.98
N LEU A 119 -8.15 11.28 -4.29
CA LEU A 119 -8.11 9.91 -4.75
C LEU A 119 -8.93 9.71 -6.04
N VAL A 120 -10.16 10.24 -6.10
CA VAL A 120 -11.00 10.18 -7.32
C VAL A 120 -10.32 10.89 -8.49
N ASN A 121 -9.72 12.06 -8.27
CA ASN A 121 -8.97 12.78 -9.30
C ASN A 121 -7.79 11.94 -9.80
N THR A 122 -7.04 11.32 -8.90
CA THR A 122 -5.91 10.43 -9.22
C THR A 122 -6.37 9.25 -10.07
N LEU A 123 -7.45 8.58 -9.69
CA LEU A 123 -8.00 7.43 -10.40
C LEU A 123 -8.51 7.80 -11.80
N ASN A 124 -9.13 8.98 -11.96
CA ASN A 124 -9.50 9.49 -13.29
C ASN A 124 -8.26 9.68 -14.18
N ILE A 125 -7.17 10.24 -13.65
CA ILE A 125 -5.92 10.45 -14.40
C ILE A 125 -5.32 9.12 -14.87
N LEU A 126 -5.31 8.13 -13.99
CA LEU A 126 -4.82 6.79 -14.32
C LEU A 126 -5.72 6.12 -15.36
N ARG A 127 -7.05 6.18 -15.20
CA ARG A 127 -8.02 5.63 -16.15
C ARG A 127 -7.86 6.23 -17.54
N ASP A 128 -7.79 7.55 -17.61
CA ASP A 128 -7.74 8.26 -18.89
C ASP A 128 -6.35 8.15 -19.55
N GLY A 129 -5.30 7.89 -18.75
CA GLY A 129 -3.91 7.84 -19.20
C GLY A 129 -3.36 6.43 -19.48
N LEU A 130 -3.87 5.40 -18.80
CA LEU A 130 -3.33 4.05 -18.77
C LEU A 130 -4.42 2.99 -19.05
N PRO A 131 -4.61 2.53 -20.31
CA PRO A 131 -5.50 1.40 -20.58
C PRO A 131 -4.94 0.12 -19.96
N ARG A 132 -5.80 -0.90 -19.76
CA ARG A 132 -5.45 -2.20 -19.15
C ARG A 132 -4.79 -2.05 -17.77
N THR A 133 -5.46 -1.35 -16.85
CA THR A 133 -4.92 -1.03 -15.52
C THR A 133 -5.79 -1.57 -14.39
N ILE A 134 -5.17 -2.28 -13.47
CA ILE A 134 -5.73 -2.56 -12.15
C ILE A 134 -5.03 -1.63 -11.17
N VAL A 135 -5.79 -0.77 -10.51
CA VAL A 135 -5.28 0.03 -9.39
C VAL A 135 -5.55 -0.73 -8.10
N SER A 136 -4.49 -1.07 -7.36
CA SER A 136 -4.54 -1.77 -6.08
C SER A 136 -4.15 -0.80 -4.96
N LEU A 137 -5.11 -0.39 -4.14
CA LEU A 137 -4.84 0.49 -2.99
C LEU A 137 -4.70 -0.34 -1.73
N THR A 138 -3.54 -0.27 -1.08
CA THR A 138 -3.35 -0.81 0.26
C THR A 138 -3.88 0.23 1.24
N GLY A 139 -4.89 -0.14 2.05
CA GLY A 139 -5.36 0.76 3.09
C GLY A 139 -4.30 0.96 4.18
N MET A 140 -4.33 2.10 4.87
CA MET A 140 -3.38 2.38 5.95
C MET A 140 -3.69 1.55 7.22
N PHE A 141 -2.79 1.60 8.19
CA PHE A 141 -3.07 1.10 9.55
C PHE A 141 -3.55 2.24 10.45
N ASP A 142 -4.12 1.90 11.60
CA ASP A 142 -4.50 2.87 12.62
C ASP A 142 -3.23 3.46 13.27
N MET A 143 -3.04 4.76 13.09
CA MET A 143 -1.86 5.50 13.55
C MET A 143 -1.70 5.51 15.08
N THR A 144 -2.72 5.10 15.85
CA THR A 144 -2.57 4.87 17.31
C THR A 144 -1.59 3.76 17.65
N MET A 145 -1.23 2.91 16.69
CA MET A 145 -0.13 1.96 16.83
C MET A 145 1.18 2.64 17.22
N LEU A 146 1.48 3.81 16.65
CA LEU A 146 2.75 4.51 16.85
C LEU A 146 2.94 4.92 18.32
N ARG A 147 1.87 5.41 18.97
CA ARG A 147 1.86 5.71 20.42
C ARG A 147 2.25 4.51 21.29
N LYS A 148 1.93 3.29 20.85
CA LYS A 148 2.28 2.06 21.56
C LYS A 148 3.73 1.66 21.35
N ILE A 149 4.26 1.93 20.15
CA ILE A 149 5.67 1.71 19.81
C ILE A 149 6.54 2.65 20.63
N ASP A 150 6.19 3.93 20.70
CA ASP A 150 6.96 4.97 21.40
C ASP A 150 7.04 4.77 22.90
N LYS A 151 6.08 4.04 23.48
CA LYS A 151 5.94 3.91 24.93
C LYS A 151 7.20 3.30 25.54
N GLY A 152 7.98 4.14 26.23
CA GLY A 152 9.23 3.74 26.89
C GLY A 152 10.47 3.79 25.99
N LEU A 153 10.37 4.35 24.78
CA LEU A 153 11.46 4.53 23.83
C LEU A 153 11.67 6.04 23.58
N GLU A 154 12.49 6.68 24.41
CA GLU A 154 12.75 8.13 24.36
C GLU A 154 13.16 8.62 22.96
N PHE A 155 14.05 7.87 22.29
CA PHE A 155 14.48 8.20 20.93
C PHE A 155 13.31 8.26 19.92
N CYS A 156 12.43 7.24 19.92
CA CYS A 156 11.29 7.21 18.99
C CYS A 156 10.29 8.32 19.36
N ASP A 157 10.02 8.49 20.67
CA ASP A 157 9.09 9.49 21.21
C ASP A 157 9.47 10.91 20.78
N GLU A 158 10.76 11.26 20.86
CA GLU A 158 11.28 12.55 20.42
C GLU A 158 11.29 12.71 18.89
N LEU A 159 11.69 11.67 18.16
CA LEU A 159 11.76 11.72 16.70
C LEU A 159 10.38 11.94 16.07
N HIS A 160 9.35 11.24 16.56
CA HIS A 160 7.99 11.35 16.03
C HIS A 160 7.31 12.70 16.28
N VAL A 161 7.82 13.54 17.19
CA VAL A 161 7.38 14.95 17.30
C VAL A 161 7.58 15.67 15.97
N PHE A 162 8.64 15.35 15.25
CA PHE A 162 8.97 15.95 13.96
C PHE A 162 8.34 15.20 12.78
N GLU A 163 8.29 13.86 12.83
CA GLU A 163 7.79 13.05 11.73
C GLU A 163 6.26 13.01 11.65
N CYS A 164 5.56 13.05 12.80
CA CYS A 164 4.11 12.98 12.86
C CYS A 164 3.55 13.77 14.06
N SER A 165 3.64 15.10 14.01
CA SER A 165 3.27 15.97 15.14
C SER A 165 1.87 15.74 15.72
N CYS A 166 0.87 15.38 14.90
CA CYS A 166 -0.46 15.05 15.39
C CYS A 166 -0.51 13.79 16.23
N GLU A 167 0.29 12.77 15.92
CA GLU A 167 0.37 11.57 16.73
C GLU A 167 0.92 11.88 18.13
N LYS A 168 1.89 12.81 18.28
CA LYS A 168 2.36 13.28 19.60
C LYS A 168 1.43 14.27 20.30
N ASN A 169 0.44 14.83 19.59
CA ASN A 169 -0.43 15.84 20.15
C ASN A 169 -1.42 15.25 21.17
N LYS A 170 -1.25 15.62 22.44
CA LYS A 170 -2.11 15.17 23.56
C LYS A 170 -3.57 15.65 23.44
N ASN A 171 -3.83 16.71 22.68
CA ASN A 171 -5.19 17.20 22.41
C ASN A 171 -5.88 16.43 21.26
N PHE A 172 -5.16 15.52 20.60
CA PHE A 172 -5.68 14.62 19.58
C PHE A 172 -5.72 13.19 20.16
N PRO A 173 -6.71 12.83 20.99
CA PRO A 173 -6.74 11.53 21.67
C PRO A 173 -6.88 10.36 20.69
N ASP A 174 -6.57 9.14 21.15
CA ASP A 174 -6.60 7.92 20.33
C ASP A 174 -7.94 7.72 19.60
N SER A 175 -9.05 8.08 20.25
CA SER A 175 -10.39 7.98 19.65
C SER A 175 -10.54 8.89 18.43
N LEU A 176 -9.98 10.10 18.47
CA LEU A 176 -10.07 11.06 17.37
C LEU A 176 -9.11 10.70 16.25
N MET A 177 -7.89 10.26 16.58
CA MET A 177 -6.93 9.76 15.58
C MET A 177 -7.45 8.52 14.87
N ARG A 178 -8.01 7.56 15.61
CA ARG A 178 -8.67 6.38 15.04
C ARG A 178 -9.83 6.78 14.13
N SER A 179 -10.66 7.72 14.55
CA SER A 179 -11.76 8.25 13.73
C SER A 179 -11.28 8.87 12.43
N ALA A 180 -10.18 9.65 12.46
CA ALA A 180 -9.56 10.21 11.27
C ALA A 180 -9.06 9.12 10.30
N CYS A 181 -8.31 8.13 10.82
CA CYS A 181 -7.83 6.99 10.04
C CYS A 181 -9.01 6.22 9.39
N GLN A 182 -10.04 5.90 10.18
CA GLN A 182 -11.24 5.20 9.73
C GLN A 182 -12.02 6.01 8.68
N GLY A 183 -12.02 7.34 8.79
CA GLY A 183 -12.63 8.23 7.79
C GLY A 183 -12.01 8.08 6.40
N PHE A 184 -10.68 8.04 6.31
CA PHE A 184 -9.97 7.82 5.04
C PHE A 184 -10.19 6.39 4.51
N MET A 185 -10.07 5.38 5.37
CA MET A 185 -10.32 3.99 4.99
C MET A 185 -11.76 3.75 4.49
N SER A 186 -12.75 4.41 5.11
CA SER A 186 -14.15 4.34 4.66
C SER A 186 -14.32 4.96 3.29
N VAL A 187 -13.67 6.10 3.03
CA VAL A 187 -13.71 6.75 1.71
C VAL A 187 -13.13 5.85 0.61
N GLU A 188 -12.04 5.13 0.89
CA GLU A 188 -11.45 4.17 -0.04
C GLU A 188 -12.46 3.07 -0.40
N GLN A 189 -13.15 2.51 0.60
CA GLN A 189 -14.19 1.49 0.38
C GLN A 189 -15.39 2.07 -0.38
N ASP A 190 -15.89 3.24 0.00
CA ASP A 190 -17.01 3.91 -0.68
C ASP A 190 -16.72 4.09 -2.18
N ILE A 191 -15.48 4.45 -2.55
CA ILE A 191 -15.08 4.61 -3.94
C ILE A 191 -15.15 3.27 -4.68
N GLN A 192 -14.61 2.19 -4.09
CA GLN A 192 -14.68 0.85 -4.68
C GLN A 192 -16.15 0.38 -4.82
N GLU A 193 -16.93 0.47 -3.76
CA GLU A 193 -18.32 0.00 -3.71
C GLU A 193 -19.25 0.78 -4.63
N SER A 194 -18.93 2.05 -4.91
CA SER A 194 -19.69 2.85 -5.88
C SER A 194 -19.63 2.30 -7.31
N GLY A 195 -18.64 1.46 -7.64
CA GLY A 195 -18.41 0.95 -9.00
C GLY A 195 -18.04 2.03 -10.03
N MET A 196 -17.72 3.26 -9.60
CA MET A 196 -17.51 4.38 -10.52
C MET A 196 -16.29 4.21 -11.45
N PHE A 197 -15.39 3.28 -11.12
CA PHE A 197 -14.22 2.92 -11.92
C PHE A 197 -14.34 1.55 -12.60
N ASP A 198 -15.50 0.90 -12.52
CA ASP A 198 -15.79 -0.40 -13.14
C ASP A 198 -16.62 -0.26 -14.42
N THR A 199 -16.50 0.89 -15.09
CA THR A 199 -17.29 1.27 -16.27
C THR A 199 -16.78 0.68 -17.58
N THR A 200 -15.57 0.12 -17.58
CA THR A 200 -14.91 -0.50 -18.74
C THR A 200 -14.39 -1.88 -18.36
N ASP A 201 -13.89 -2.64 -19.33
CA ASP A 201 -13.35 -3.99 -19.09
C ASP A 201 -11.83 -4.00 -18.89
N ASP A 202 -11.17 -2.85 -19.05
CA ASP A 202 -9.73 -2.70 -18.97
C ASP A 202 -9.27 -1.72 -17.88
N PHE A 203 -10.17 -1.25 -17.02
CA PHE A 203 -9.82 -0.46 -15.84
C PHE A 203 -10.66 -0.87 -14.62
N THR A 204 -10.04 -0.91 -13.44
CA THR A 204 -10.73 -1.11 -12.16
C THR A 204 -9.89 -0.57 -10.99
N PHE A 205 -10.56 -0.30 -9.87
CA PHE A 205 -9.95 0.11 -8.61
C PHE A 205 -10.35 -0.87 -7.50
N VAL A 206 -9.35 -1.46 -6.83
CA VAL A 206 -9.54 -2.48 -5.80
C VAL A 206 -8.76 -2.11 -4.54
N VAL A 207 -9.44 -2.13 -3.39
CA VAL A 207 -8.87 -1.90 -2.07
C VAL A 207 -8.38 -3.23 -1.47
N GLN A 208 -7.21 -3.19 -0.85
CA GLN A 208 -6.59 -4.26 -0.07
C GLN A 208 -6.63 -3.83 1.42
N PRO A 209 -7.68 -4.18 2.18
CA PRO A 209 -7.99 -3.58 3.48
C PRO A 209 -7.24 -4.20 4.66
N PHE A 210 -6.27 -5.09 4.42
CA PHE A 210 -5.71 -5.97 5.45
C PHE A 210 -4.98 -5.26 6.60
N LEU A 211 -4.69 -3.95 6.46
CA LEU A 211 -4.12 -3.12 7.51
C LEU A 211 -5.16 -2.27 8.28
N ASN A 212 -6.38 -2.12 7.76
CA ASN A 212 -7.33 -1.08 8.20
C ASN A 212 -7.71 -1.15 9.68
N LEU A 213 -7.80 -2.35 10.26
CA LEU A 213 -8.14 -2.54 11.68
C LEU A 213 -6.92 -2.88 12.56
N ILE A 214 -5.71 -2.76 12.02
CA ILE A 214 -4.48 -3.01 12.78
C ILE A 214 -4.12 -1.75 13.58
N HIS A 215 -4.12 -1.91 14.90
CA HIS A 215 -3.79 -0.86 15.89
C HIS A 215 -2.82 -1.37 16.97
N GLU A 216 -2.36 -2.62 16.86
CA GLU A 216 -1.33 -3.22 17.72
C GLU A 216 -0.07 -3.47 16.88
N PRO A 217 1.12 -3.10 17.38
CA PRO A 217 2.35 -3.40 16.66
C PRO A 217 2.66 -4.91 16.71
N PRO A 218 3.44 -5.43 15.74
CA PRO A 218 3.92 -6.81 15.77
C PRO A 218 4.70 -7.10 17.06
N ARG A 219 4.57 -8.33 17.56
CA ARG A 219 5.20 -8.77 18.81
C ARG A 219 6.07 -10.01 18.60
N LYS A 220 7.12 -10.12 19.42
CA LYS A 220 7.93 -11.32 19.56
C LYS A 220 7.18 -12.39 20.37
N PRO A 221 7.65 -13.66 20.38
CA PRO A 221 7.04 -14.72 21.18
C PRO A 221 6.97 -14.43 22.68
N ASP A 222 7.86 -13.58 23.21
CA ASP A 222 7.86 -13.14 24.60
C ASP A 222 6.84 -12.01 24.90
N GLY A 223 6.08 -11.56 23.89
CA GLY A 223 5.06 -10.53 24.01
C GLY A 223 5.59 -9.09 23.88
N THR A 224 6.91 -8.89 23.79
CA THR A 224 7.49 -7.56 23.55
C THR A 224 7.25 -7.08 22.13
N ILE A 225 7.24 -5.77 21.91
CA ILE A 225 7.12 -5.19 20.56
C ILE A 225 8.34 -5.61 19.74
N ASP A 226 8.10 -6.09 18.53
CA ASP A 226 9.18 -6.45 17.62
C ASP A 226 9.69 -5.23 16.84
N LEU A 227 10.61 -4.48 17.46
CA LEU A 227 11.23 -3.31 16.84
C LEU A 227 12.02 -3.65 15.56
N THR A 228 12.37 -4.92 15.30
CA THR A 228 13.06 -5.29 14.05
C THR A 228 12.14 -5.20 12.82
N TRP A 229 10.82 -5.11 13.05
CA TRP A 229 9.82 -4.91 12.00
C TRP A 229 9.81 -3.47 11.47
N PHE A 230 10.33 -2.52 12.26
CA PHE A 230 10.40 -1.10 11.92
C PHE A 230 11.83 -0.68 11.57
N ALA A 231 11.96 0.34 10.73
CA ALA A 231 13.21 1.01 10.43
C ALA A 231 13.74 1.71 11.70
N PRO A 232 14.97 2.24 11.69
CA PRO A 232 15.54 2.90 12.87
C PRO A 232 14.72 4.08 13.41
N ASP A 233 13.81 4.64 12.62
CA ASP A 233 12.89 5.69 13.05
C ASP A 233 11.70 5.18 13.89
N CYS A 234 11.50 3.86 14.02
CA CYS A 234 10.38 3.26 14.75
C CYS A 234 8.99 3.48 14.10
N PHE A 235 8.93 3.96 12.86
CA PHE A 235 7.68 4.26 12.15
C PHE A 235 7.61 3.56 10.80
N HIS A 236 8.61 3.76 9.94
CA HIS A 236 8.64 3.16 8.62
C HIS A 236 8.95 1.67 8.72
N PHE A 237 8.54 0.90 7.72
CA PHE A 237 8.81 -0.54 7.70
C PHE A 237 10.30 -0.81 7.46
N SER A 238 10.88 -1.74 8.22
CA SER A 238 12.20 -2.27 7.91
C SER A 238 12.13 -3.17 6.67
N GLN A 239 13.28 -3.75 6.28
CA GLN A 239 13.27 -4.83 5.29
C GLN A 239 12.37 -6.00 5.73
N LEU A 240 12.37 -6.37 7.02
CA LEU A 240 11.47 -7.39 7.55
C LEU A 240 10.00 -6.96 7.45
N GLY A 241 9.70 -5.73 7.86
CA GLY A 241 8.34 -5.19 7.78
C GLY A 241 7.81 -5.16 6.35
N HIS A 242 8.62 -4.68 5.40
CA HIS A 242 8.27 -4.68 3.98
C HIS A 242 8.01 -6.09 3.44
N ALA A 243 8.86 -7.08 3.78
CA ALA A 243 8.66 -8.46 3.35
C ALA A 243 7.36 -9.06 3.89
N ASN A 244 7.04 -8.79 5.15
CA ASN A 244 5.83 -9.27 5.81
C ASN A 244 4.56 -8.64 5.21
N VAL A 245 4.54 -7.30 5.05
CA VAL A 245 3.43 -6.59 4.41
C VAL A 245 3.25 -7.03 2.95
N ALA A 246 4.34 -7.32 2.21
CA ALA A 246 4.25 -7.85 0.85
C ALA A 246 3.54 -9.21 0.78
N LYS A 247 3.79 -10.12 1.74
CA LYS A 247 3.07 -11.40 1.83
C LYS A 247 1.57 -11.19 1.97
N HIS A 248 1.17 -10.32 2.89
CA HIS A 248 -0.24 -10.01 3.13
C HIS A 248 -0.89 -9.29 1.96
N LEU A 249 -0.16 -8.37 1.31
CA LEU A 249 -0.63 -7.71 0.09
C LEU A 249 -0.90 -8.72 -1.01
N TRP A 250 0.04 -9.63 -1.30
CA TRP A 250 -0.16 -10.66 -2.31
C TRP A 250 -1.37 -11.54 -1.99
N ASN A 251 -1.44 -12.06 -0.77
CA ASN A 251 -2.54 -12.91 -0.32
C ASN A 251 -3.88 -12.16 -0.36
N SER A 252 -3.89 -10.85 -0.11
CA SER A 252 -5.06 -10.00 -0.27
C SER A 252 -5.44 -9.83 -1.74
N ILE A 253 -4.47 -9.51 -2.62
CA ILE A 253 -4.69 -9.29 -4.06
C ILE A 253 -5.38 -10.51 -4.70
N ILE A 254 -4.93 -11.72 -4.41
CA ILE A 254 -5.48 -12.94 -5.00
C ILE A 254 -6.77 -13.43 -4.33
N MET A 255 -7.19 -12.80 -3.24
CA MET A 255 -8.42 -13.13 -2.54
C MET A 255 -9.62 -12.39 -3.17
N PRO A 256 -10.77 -13.07 -3.34
CA PRO A 256 -12.00 -12.46 -3.85
C PRO A 256 -12.39 -11.16 -3.13
N VAL A 257 -12.87 -10.18 -3.89
CA VAL A 257 -13.42 -8.94 -3.32
C VAL A 257 -14.62 -9.30 -2.42
N GLY A 258 -14.73 -8.65 -1.26
CA GLY A 258 -15.71 -9.00 -0.22
C GLY A 258 -15.26 -10.10 0.76
N PHE A 259 -14.19 -10.83 0.46
CA PHE A 259 -13.60 -11.82 1.38
C PHE A 259 -12.24 -11.38 1.96
N LYS A 260 -11.65 -10.31 1.43
CA LYS A 260 -10.39 -9.73 1.90
C LYS A 260 -10.53 -9.31 3.38
N PRO A 261 -9.77 -9.87 4.33
CA PRO A 261 -9.91 -9.52 5.73
C PRO A 261 -9.43 -8.08 5.97
N PRO A 262 -10.08 -7.33 6.87
CA PRO A 262 -9.68 -5.95 7.22
C PRO A 262 -8.53 -5.90 8.24
N SER A 263 -8.04 -7.06 8.69
CA SER A 263 -6.95 -7.21 9.65
C SER A 263 -6.25 -8.54 9.45
N VAL A 264 -4.95 -8.59 9.74
CA VAL A 264 -4.11 -9.78 9.68
C VAL A 264 -3.15 -9.83 10.87
N ASN A 265 -2.60 -11.00 11.16
CA ASN A 265 -1.60 -11.15 12.21
C ASN A 265 -0.19 -10.82 11.69
N LEU A 266 0.26 -9.57 11.87
CA LEU A 266 1.60 -9.15 11.48
C LEU A 266 2.73 -9.77 12.34
N SER A 267 2.41 -10.39 13.49
CA SER A 267 3.40 -11.08 14.32
C SER A 267 3.73 -12.47 13.78
N ASP A 268 2.91 -13.02 12.89
CA ASP A 268 3.13 -14.33 12.29
C ASP A 268 3.89 -14.21 10.95
N SER A 269 5.20 -14.41 11.02
CA SER A 269 6.07 -14.42 9.83
C SER A 269 6.00 -15.72 9.03
N THR A 270 5.32 -16.76 9.53
CA THR A 270 5.24 -18.10 8.92
C THR A 270 4.15 -18.22 7.85
N ILE A 271 3.30 -17.19 7.72
CA ILE A 271 2.23 -17.17 6.73
C ILE A 271 2.79 -17.43 5.32
N PRO A 272 2.23 -18.41 4.58
CA PRO A 272 2.71 -18.78 3.26
C PRO A 272 2.27 -17.75 2.22
N LEU A 273 2.98 -17.75 1.09
CA LEU A 273 2.50 -17.13 -0.15
C LEU A 273 1.56 -18.11 -0.85
N TYR A 274 0.30 -17.71 -1.01
CA TYR A 274 -0.70 -18.56 -1.62
C TYR A 274 -0.66 -18.52 -3.15
N CYS A 275 -1.02 -19.64 -3.79
CA CYS A 275 -1.18 -19.67 -5.25
C CYS A 275 -2.57 -19.14 -5.67
N PRO A 276 -2.66 -18.37 -6.78
CA PRO A 276 -3.94 -18.12 -7.43
C PRO A 276 -4.63 -19.42 -7.83
N SER A 277 -5.95 -19.46 -7.78
CA SER A 277 -6.73 -20.61 -8.22
C SER A 277 -6.53 -20.87 -9.71
N LYS A 278 -6.33 -22.13 -10.12
CA LYS A 278 -6.31 -22.49 -11.56
C LYS A 278 -7.64 -22.25 -12.25
N MET A 279 -8.73 -22.25 -11.49
CA MET A 279 -10.08 -21.95 -12.02
C MET A 279 -10.30 -20.47 -12.26
N CYS A 280 -9.61 -19.59 -11.51
CA CYS A 280 -9.71 -18.15 -11.63
C CYS A 280 -8.30 -17.54 -11.74
N PRO A 281 -7.61 -17.70 -12.90
CA PRO A 281 -6.21 -17.31 -13.08
C PRO A 281 -6.04 -15.78 -13.32
N TYR A 282 -6.86 -14.96 -12.67
CA TYR A 282 -6.87 -13.50 -12.78
C TYR A 282 -6.93 -12.89 -11.39
N PHE A 283 -6.51 -11.63 -11.24
CA PHE A 283 -6.75 -10.91 -9.99
C PHE A 283 -8.25 -10.66 -9.79
N PRO A 284 -8.80 -11.02 -8.61
CA PRO A 284 -10.17 -10.69 -8.28
C PRO A 284 -10.41 -9.18 -8.22
N THR A 285 -11.49 -8.77 -8.86
CA THR A 285 -12.04 -7.42 -8.94
C THR A 285 -13.52 -7.49 -8.55
N THR A 286 -14.14 -6.33 -8.36
CA THR A 286 -15.59 -6.20 -8.15
C THR A 286 -16.40 -6.83 -9.29
N LYS A 287 -15.91 -6.80 -10.53
CA LYS A 287 -16.61 -7.32 -11.73
C LYS A 287 -16.43 -8.82 -11.98
N ASN A 288 -15.36 -9.44 -11.50
CA ASN A 288 -15.03 -10.85 -11.81
C ASN A 288 -15.03 -11.78 -10.58
N THR A 289 -15.44 -11.27 -9.42
CA THR A 289 -15.52 -12.08 -8.19
C THR A 289 -16.71 -13.03 -8.25
N ASN A 290 -16.44 -14.34 -8.25
CA ASN A 290 -17.43 -15.41 -8.14
C ASN A 290 -17.09 -16.29 -6.91
N GLN A 291 -18.10 -16.86 -6.23
CA GLN A 291 -17.92 -17.83 -5.14
C GLN A 291 -17.02 -19.01 -5.54
N GLN A 292 -16.97 -19.39 -6.82
CA GLN A 292 -16.08 -20.46 -7.30
C GLN A 292 -14.58 -20.10 -7.21
N CYS A 293 -14.23 -18.81 -7.09
CA CYS A 293 -12.86 -18.32 -6.93
C CYS A 293 -12.36 -18.30 -5.47
N THR A 294 -13.15 -18.81 -4.51
CA THR A 294 -12.81 -18.80 -3.08
C THR A 294 -11.78 -19.86 -2.67
N LYS A 295 -11.48 -20.84 -3.53
CA LYS A 295 -10.49 -21.88 -3.25
C LYS A 295 -9.09 -21.40 -3.64
N VAL A 296 -8.38 -20.86 -2.65
CA VAL A 296 -6.95 -20.59 -2.74
C VAL A 296 -6.20 -21.92 -2.76
N GLU A 297 -5.29 -22.13 -3.71
CA GLU A 297 -4.53 -23.39 -3.85
C GLU A 297 -3.28 -23.41 -2.93
N ASN A 298 -2.70 -24.60 -2.76
CA ASN A 298 -1.52 -24.86 -1.91
C ASN A 298 -0.38 -23.82 -2.11
N PRO A 299 0.49 -23.61 -1.11
CA PRO A 299 1.54 -22.59 -1.11
C PRO A 299 2.43 -22.58 -2.37
N ILE A 300 2.98 -21.42 -2.72
CA ILE A 300 3.87 -21.19 -3.89
C ILE A 300 5.22 -21.94 -3.80
N ILE A 301 5.52 -22.66 -2.70
CA ILE A 301 6.84 -23.26 -2.49
C ILE A 301 6.71 -24.71 -2.01
N ASN A 302 7.32 -25.62 -2.79
CA ASN A 302 8.07 -26.78 -2.29
C ASN A 302 9.53 -26.36 -2.14
#